data_AF-A0A9N8V217-F1
#
_entry.id   AF-A0A9N8V217-F1
#
_cell.length_a   1.000
_cell.length_b   1.000
_cell.length_c   1.000
_cell.angle_alpha   90.00
_cell.angle_beta   90.00
_cell.angle_gamma   90.00
#
_symmetry.space_group_name_H-M   'P 1'
#
loop_
_entity.id
_entity.type
_entity.pdbx_description
1 polymer ?
#
loop_
_entity_poly.entity_id
_entity_poly.type
_entity_poly.pdbx_seq_one_letter_code
_entity_poly.pdbx_strand_id
1 'polypeptide(L)'
;MPQSNRLKRIKTSQDQTEIKDADRRISSSSAYYFSTTNGDDADVSLDIFQSPNLLTIPPEILIHICKHLPPIDLLSLARVCKLFNEYLCTDESITTQHIWRESRLNHVRFLQLPPPEGMSELRYCRLVLEKGCQLCGTKLTRKVYWEFQVRCCTLCFDTNTLSEWDVIHKDLCNVRIQDILPAIKRASYALDRFWKPHLQTLYKEFETIPEDKRLDWLKAKNEKLLIYNKDVSQRQNEERKERANRYFEHKKRSEDRAKFLLAKFQEDLAAEVKEDGQPVYKESYIRECPSFKKACVENSRPFTQRCWKNLKRKLREEHKVVEAKKIEEENENQKWRALMRRIRPSS
;
A
#
# COMPACT_ATOMS: atom_id res chain seq x y z
N MET A 1 27.29 48.83 27.39
CA MET A 1 28.52 48.26 28.01
C MET A 1 28.14 47.71 29.37
N PRO A 2 28.61 46.52 29.82
CA PRO A 2 29.24 45.39 29.12
C PRO A 2 28.45 44.06 29.31
N GLN A 3 28.35 43.14 28.34
CA GLN A 3 29.30 42.09 27.92
C GLN A 3 29.69 41.02 28.95
N SER A 4 29.36 39.75 28.64
CA SER A 4 30.16 38.52 28.83
C SER A 4 29.31 37.31 28.40
N ASN A 5 29.37 36.82 27.16
CA ASN A 5 30.35 35.90 26.57
C ASN A 5 30.74 34.69 27.44
N ARG A 6 30.14 33.53 27.16
CA ARG A 6 30.83 32.23 27.32
C ARG A 6 30.43 31.23 26.24
N LEU A 7 31.15 31.35 25.13
CA LEU A 7 31.49 30.24 24.25
C LEU A 7 32.03 29.07 25.10
N LYS A 8 31.53 27.86 24.86
CA LYS A 8 32.32 26.65 25.09
C LYS A 8 32.43 25.87 23.79
N ARG A 9 33.67 25.51 23.54
CA ARG A 9 34.31 25.16 22.29
C ARG A 9 34.26 23.65 22.10
N ILE A 10 34.21 23.29 20.83
CA ILE A 10 34.41 21.99 20.19
C ILE A 10 35.62 21.22 20.75
N LYS A 11 35.42 19.91 20.95
CA LYS A 11 36.36 18.79 20.67
C LYS A 11 35.46 17.62 20.21
N THR A 12 35.35 17.23 18.94
CA THR A 12 36.26 16.39 18.12
C THR A 12 37.07 15.37 18.93
N SER A 13 36.62 14.12 18.96
CA SER A 13 37.31 12.98 18.32
C SER A 13 36.60 11.66 18.64
N GLN A 14 36.36 10.88 17.58
CA GLN A 14 36.46 9.42 17.54
C GLN A 14 35.47 8.61 18.40
N ASP A 15 34.44 8.10 17.73
CA ASP A 15 34.20 6.65 17.80
C ASP A 15 33.76 6.17 16.42
N GLN A 16 34.76 5.71 15.65
CA GLN A 16 34.58 4.87 14.49
C GLN A 16 34.52 3.44 15.02
N THR A 17 33.37 2.79 14.97
CA THR A 17 33.19 1.37 14.59
C THR A 17 31.73 0.96 14.75
N GLU A 18 31.30 0.01 13.91
CA GLU A 18 30.04 -0.73 14.00
C GLU A 18 28.79 -0.12 13.34
N ILE A 19 28.92 0.18 12.04
CA ILE A 19 27.83 -0.12 11.09
C ILE A 19 28.40 -1.08 10.05
N LYS A 20 28.39 -2.37 10.40
CA LYS A 20 28.49 -3.47 9.45
C LYS A 20 27.40 -4.47 9.79
N ASP A 21 26.87 -5.08 8.74
CA ASP A 21 25.99 -6.26 8.75
C ASP A 21 24.48 -6.03 8.84
N ALA A 22 23.93 -5.47 7.76
CA ALA A 22 22.54 -5.75 7.38
C ALA A 22 22.34 -5.73 5.85
N ASP A 23 23.28 -6.27 5.07
CA ASP A 23 23.06 -6.53 3.64
C ASP A 23 23.91 -7.72 3.18
N ARG A 24 23.46 -8.94 3.51
CA ARG A 24 23.90 -10.15 2.81
C ARG A 24 22.89 -11.28 2.96
N ARG A 25 21.77 -11.19 2.24
CA ARG A 25 20.94 -12.38 1.92
C ARG A 25 20.37 -12.27 0.51
N ILE A 26 21.24 -12.44 -0.48
CA ILE A 26 20.87 -13.01 -1.77
C ILE A 26 21.94 -14.04 -2.14
N SER A 27 21.48 -15.18 -2.64
CA SER A 27 22.22 -16.34 -3.16
C SER A 27 22.64 -17.42 -2.16
N SER A 28 21.68 -18.25 -1.77
CA SER A 28 21.91 -19.70 -1.74
C SER A 28 21.04 -20.30 -2.84
N SER A 29 21.65 -20.56 -4.00
CA SER A 29 21.04 -21.38 -5.04
C SER A 29 20.65 -22.73 -4.43
N SER A 30 19.36 -23.06 -4.49
CA SER A 30 18.86 -24.36 -4.07
C SER A 30 19.30 -25.38 -5.12
N ALA A 31 20.43 -26.05 -4.88
CA ALA A 31 20.79 -27.25 -5.62
C ALA A 31 19.72 -28.31 -5.33
N TYR A 32 18.82 -28.54 -6.29
CA TYR A 32 17.93 -29.69 -6.27
C TYR A 32 18.78 -30.95 -6.47
N TYR A 33 19.11 -31.63 -5.39
CA TYR A 33 19.65 -32.99 -5.45
C TYR A 33 18.50 -33.94 -5.83
N PHE A 34 18.48 -34.40 -7.08
CA PHE A 34 17.79 -35.63 -7.45
C PHE A 34 18.70 -36.80 -7.07
N SER A 35 18.23 -37.66 -6.17
CA SER A 35 18.97 -38.88 -5.79
C SER A 35 18.70 -39.97 -6.82
N THR A 36 19.72 -40.39 -7.56
CA THR A 36 19.73 -41.65 -8.31
C THR A 36 20.90 -42.48 -7.86
N THR A 37 20.59 -43.70 -7.44
CA THR A 37 21.52 -44.73 -6.98
C THR A 37 22.26 -45.38 -8.13
N ASN A 38 23.59 -45.43 -7.98
CA ASN A 38 24.61 -46.41 -8.43
C ASN A 38 24.52 -47.07 -9.83
N GLY A 39 25.64 -46.98 -10.56
CA GLY A 39 26.04 -47.96 -11.59
C GLY A 39 26.95 -47.38 -12.67
N ASP A 40 28.26 -47.56 -12.47
CA ASP A 40 29.34 -47.81 -13.45
C ASP A 40 29.78 -46.71 -14.46
N ASP A 41 31.05 -46.31 -14.29
CA ASP A 41 32.07 -45.86 -15.26
C ASP A 41 31.63 -45.26 -16.61
N ALA A 42 31.59 -43.93 -16.66
CA ALA A 42 32.10 -43.15 -17.79
C ALA A 42 32.37 -41.71 -17.35
N ASP A 43 33.61 -41.26 -17.59
CA ASP A 43 34.06 -39.87 -17.48
C ASP A 43 33.24 -38.99 -18.44
N VAL A 44 32.14 -38.44 -17.95
CA VAL A 44 31.42 -37.35 -18.59
C VAL A 44 31.55 -36.17 -17.65
N SER A 45 32.44 -35.26 -17.99
CA SER A 45 32.51 -33.92 -17.42
C SER A 45 31.11 -33.30 -17.49
N LEU A 46 30.38 -33.38 -16.37
CA LEU A 46 29.13 -32.67 -16.20
C LEU A 46 29.52 -31.20 -16.09
N ASP A 47 29.56 -30.52 -17.23
CA ASP A 47 29.53 -29.07 -17.28
C ASP A 47 28.31 -28.65 -16.45
N ILE A 48 28.61 -28.21 -15.23
CA ILE A 48 27.67 -27.49 -14.39
C ILE A 48 27.21 -26.34 -15.28
N PHE A 49 25.97 -26.40 -15.78
CA PHE A 49 25.34 -25.32 -16.51
C PHE A 49 25.45 -24.07 -15.65
N GLN A 50 26.51 -23.29 -15.85
CA GLN A 50 26.62 -21.94 -15.36
C GLN A 50 25.43 -21.23 -15.98
N SER A 51 24.44 -20.94 -15.14
CA SER A 51 23.29 -20.18 -15.55
C SER A 51 23.85 -18.90 -16.18
N PRO A 52 23.57 -18.59 -17.46
CA PRO A 52 24.12 -17.40 -18.07
C PRO A 52 23.73 -16.20 -17.21
N ASN A 53 24.74 -15.41 -16.84
CA ASN A 53 24.54 -14.26 -15.99
C ASN A 53 23.61 -13.28 -16.71
N LEU A 54 22.59 -12.74 -16.03
CA LEU A 54 21.68 -11.77 -16.65
C LEU A 54 22.42 -10.54 -17.21
N LEU A 55 23.63 -10.26 -16.72
CA LEU A 55 24.52 -9.21 -17.18
C LEU A 55 25.29 -9.53 -18.49
N THR A 56 25.29 -10.79 -18.95
CA THR A 56 25.90 -11.18 -20.23
C THR A 56 24.90 -11.16 -21.39
N ILE A 57 23.63 -10.92 -21.11
CA ILE A 57 22.57 -10.82 -22.12
C ILE A 57 22.65 -9.43 -22.79
N PRO A 58 22.49 -9.34 -24.13
CA PRO A 58 22.39 -8.06 -24.82
C PRO A 58 21.34 -7.13 -24.20
N PRO A 59 21.62 -5.83 -24.05
CA PRO A 59 20.71 -4.86 -23.44
C PRO A 59 19.31 -4.86 -24.05
N GLU A 60 19.21 -5.08 -25.37
CA GLU A 60 17.95 -5.11 -26.12
C GLU A 60 17.03 -6.25 -25.66
N ILE A 61 17.60 -7.44 -25.41
CA ILE A 61 16.85 -8.60 -24.93
C ILE A 61 16.42 -8.36 -23.48
N LEU A 62 17.30 -7.80 -22.65
CA LEU A 62 16.96 -7.44 -21.27
C LEU A 62 15.80 -6.43 -21.22
N ILE A 63 15.82 -5.41 -22.08
CA ILE A 63 14.73 -4.44 -22.25
C ILE A 63 13.43 -5.15 -22.67
N HIS A 64 13.52 -6.10 -23.59
CA HIS A 64 12.37 -6.90 -24.03
C HIS A 64 11.81 -7.79 -22.92
N ILE A 65 12.64 -8.28 -22.00
CA ILE A 65 12.15 -9.00 -20.81
C ILE A 65 11.45 -8.02 -19.86
N CYS A 66 12.07 -6.86 -19.62
CA CYS A 66 11.58 -5.88 -18.65
C CYS A 66 10.16 -5.38 -18.93
N LYS A 67 9.77 -5.18 -20.20
CA LYS A 67 8.41 -4.71 -20.55
C LYS A 67 7.28 -5.69 -20.14
N HIS A 68 7.63 -6.96 -19.87
CA HIS A 68 6.70 -8.00 -19.42
C HIS A 68 6.75 -8.27 -17.92
N LEU A 69 7.52 -7.47 -17.16
CA LEU A 69 7.56 -7.55 -15.71
C LEU A 69 6.57 -6.56 -15.11
N PRO A 70 5.94 -6.87 -13.96
CA PRO A 70 5.19 -5.89 -13.18
C PRO A 70 6.06 -4.68 -12.77
N PRO A 71 5.52 -3.45 -12.70
CA PRO A 71 6.34 -2.29 -12.37
C PRO A 71 7.02 -2.37 -10.99
N ILE A 72 6.42 -3.08 -10.03
CA ILE A 72 7.03 -3.28 -8.71
C ILE A 72 8.30 -4.15 -8.77
N ASP A 73 8.35 -5.09 -9.72
CA ASP A 73 9.50 -5.94 -9.95
C ASP A 73 10.57 -5.17 -10.71
N LEU A 74 10.19 -4.30 -11.65
CA LEU A 74 11.12 -3.35 -12.29
C LEU A 74 11.78 -2.40 -11.28
N LEU A 75 11.00 -1.86 -10.34
CA LEU A 75 11.54 -1.04 -9.25
C LEU A 75 12.49 -1.81 -8.34
N SER A 76 12.26 -3.11 -8.17
CA SER A 76 13.14 -4.00 -7.40
C SER A 76 14.41 -4.32 -8.18
N LEU A 77 14.29 -4.62 -9.47
CA LEU A 77 15.40 -4.91 -10.39
C LEU A 77 16.34 -3.70 -10.53
N ALA A 78 15.78 -2.49 -10.64
CA ALA A 78 16.55 -1.25 -10.69
C ALA A 78 17.39 -0.97 -9.42
N ARG A 79 17.13 -1.69 -8.32
CA ARG A 79 17.91 -1.60 -7.07
C ARG A 79 18.99 -2.68 -6.95
N VAL A 80 19.02 -3.66 -7.85
CA VAL A 80 19.95 -4.81 -7.78
C VAL A 80 21.37 -4.39 -8.15
N CYS A 81 21.56 -3.64 -9.23
CA CYS A 81 22.88 -3.17 -9.67
C CYS A 81 22.79 -1.84 -10.44
N LYS A 82 23.95 -1.18 -10.62
CA LYS A 82 24.05 0.11 -11.33
C LYS A 82 23.57 0.02 -12.78
N LEU A 83 23.91 -1.06 -13.49
CA LEU A 83 23.52 -1.26 -14.88
C LEU A 83 22.00 -1.28 -15.07
N PHE A 84 21.29 -2.04 -14.24
CA PHE A 84 19.82 -2.07 -14.30
C PHE A 84 19.20 -0.73 -13.87
N ASN A 85 19.85 -0.03 -12.94
CA ASN A 85 19.43 1.31 -12.57
C ASN A 85 19.51 2.26 -13.78
N GLU A 86 20.64 2.28 -14.50
CA GLU A 86 20.84 3.11 -15.68
C GLU A 86 19.81 2.81 -16.78
N TYR A 87 19.51 1.54 -17.05
CA TYR A 87 18.52 1.16 -18.06
C TYR A 87 17.07 1.50 -17.67
N LEU A 88 16.71 1.35 -16.39
CA LEU A 88 15.33 1.46 -15.94
C LEU A 88 14.98 2.81 -15.30
N CYS A 89 15.96 3.62 -14.91
CA CYS A 89 15.73 4.86 -14.17
C CYS A 89 16.06 6.14 -14.95
N THR A 90 16.43 6.02 -16.23
CA THR A 90 16.69 7.18 -17.09
C THR A 90 15.39 7.78 -17.60
N ASP A 91 14.98 8.88 -16.99
CA ASP A 91 13.64 9.45 -17.14
C ASP A 91 13.36 10.03 -18.54
N GLU A 92 14.40 10.50 -19.22
CA GLU A 92 14.29 11.14 -20.54
C GLU A 92 14.35 10.13 -21.70
N SER A 93 14.74 8.87 -21.41
CA SER A 93 14.90 7.84 -22.42
C SER A 93 13.54 7.33 -22.91
N ILE A 94 13.27 7.47 -24.21
CA ILE A 94 12.06 6.95 -24.88
C ILE A 94 11.89 5.46 -24.61
N THR A 95 12.97 4.70 -24.67
CA THR A 95 12.96 3.25 -24.42
C THR A 95 12.55 2.94 -22.99
N THR A 96 13.10 3.66 -22.00
CA THR A 96 12.72 3.49 -20.60
C THR A 96 11.25 3.83 -20.40
N GLN A 97 10.77 4.95 -20.96
CA GLN A 97 9.35 5.32 -20.92
C GLN A 97 8.45 4.22 -21.52
N HIS A 98 8.84 3.65 -22.65
CA HIS A 98 8.11 2.57 -23.29
C HIS A 98 8.04 1.30 -22.41
N ILE A 99 9.14 0.89 -21.77
CA ILE A 99 9.16 -0.24 -20.84
C ILE A 99 8.15 -0.03 -19.70
N TRP A 100 8.19 1.13 -19.05
CA TRP A 100 7.30 1.44 -17.94
C TRP A 100 5.84 1.54 -18.37
N ARG A 101 5.57 2.12 -19.54
CA ARG A 101 4.22 2.18 -20.12
C ARG A 101 3.64 0.79 -20.36
N GLU A 102 4.37 -0.07 -21.07
CA GLU A 102 3.93 -1.44 -21.36
C GLU A 102 3.74 -2.25 -20.07
N SER A 103 4.72 -2.19 -19.17
CA SER A 103 4.65 -2.83 -17.86
C SER A 103 3.42 -2.38 -17.06
N ARG A 104 3.15 -1.06 -17.01
CA ARG A 104 1.99 -0.48 -16.33
C ARG A 104 0.68 -0.95 -16.94
N LEU A 105 0.52 -0.83 -18.26
CA LEU A 105 -0.72 -1.19 -18.94
C LEU A 105 -1.04 -2.68 -18.82
N ASN A 106 -0.03 -3.54 -18.91
CA ASN A 106 -0.19 -5.00 -18.86
C ASN A 106 -0.43 -5.54 -17.44
N HIS A 107 0.14 -4.91 -16.39
CA HIS A 107 0.11 -5.48 -15.04
C HIS A 107 -0.69 -4.67 -14.00
N VAL A 108 -1.02 -3.41 -14.29
CA VAL A 108 -1.69 -2.52 -13.31
C VAL A 108 -3.07 -2.11 -13.80
N ARG A 109 -4.07 -2.96 -13.55
CA ARG A 109 -5.45 -2.83 -14.05
C ARG A 109 -6.11 -1.48 -13.79
N PHE A 110 -5.80 -0.83 -12.67
CA PHE A 110 -6.43 0.43 -12.28
C PHE A 110 -5.66 1.69 -12.72
N LEU A 111 -4.46 1.53 -13.28
CA LEU A 111 -3.58 2.64 -13.65
C LEU A 111 -3.45 2.71 -15.17
N GLN A 112 -4.56 2.92 -15.87
CA GLN A 112 -4.63 2.85 -17.33
C GLN A 112 -4.48 4.23 -17.99
N LEU A 113 -4.87 5.30 -17.30
CA LEU A 113 -4.65 6.67 -17.79
C LEU A 113 -3.16 6.96 -18.00
N PRO A 114 -2.81 7.76 -19.02
CA PRO A 114 -1.44 8.21 -19.21
C PRO A 114 -0.96 9.00 -17.98
N PRO A 115 0.37 9.14 -17.81
CA PRO A 115 0.93 10.04 -16.82
C PRO A 115 0.33 11.45 -16.93
N PRO A 116 0.19 12.18 -15.81
CA PRO A 116 -0.14 13.60 -15.86
C PRO A 116 0.85 14.38 -16.75
N GLU A 117 0.40 15.52 -17.28
CA GLU A 117 1.27 16.39 -18.08
C GLU A 117 2.54 16.78 -17.30
N GLY A 118 3.70 16.66 -17.96
CA GLY A 118 5.00 16.91 -17.33
C GLY A 118 5.54 15.79 -16.45
N MET A 119 4.84 14.65 -16.35
CA MET A 119 5.28 13.47 -15.60
C MET A 119 5.67 12.33 -16.53
N SER A 120 6.77 11.66 -16.22
CA SER A 120 7.19 10.44 -16.88
C SER A 120 6.46 9.19 -16.35
N GLU A 121 6.47 8.11 -17.13
CA GLU A 121 5.95 6.80 -16.75
C GLU A 121 6.64 6.23 -15.51
N LEU A 122 7.96 6.42 -15.38
CA LEU A 122 8.71 6.01 -14.19
C LEU A 122 8.24 6.78 -12.94
N ARG A 123 8.16 8.11 -13.01
CA ARG A 123 7.70 8.93 -11.87
C ARG A 123 6.26 8.61 -11.53
N TYR A 124 5.42 8.37 -12.53
CA TYR A 124 4.04 7.99 -12.35
C TYR A 124 3.88 6.65 -11.64
N CYS A 125 4.60 5.62 -12.11
CA CYS A 125 4.65 4.31 -11.45
C CYS A 125 5.17 4.43 -10.01
N ARG A 126 6.26 5.21 -9.80
CA ARG A 126 6.78 5.47 -8.46
C ARG A 126 5.75 6.15 -7.57
N LEU A 127 5.08 7.20 -8.04
CA LEU A 127 4.08 7.97 -7.28
C LEU A 127 2.94 7.09 -6.76
N VAL A 128 2.47 6.14 -7.55
CA VAL A 128 1.29 5.33 -7.22
C VAL A 128 1.63 4.01 -6.55
N LEU A 129 2.70 3.34 -6.97
CA LEU A 129 2.97 1.95 -6.58
C LEU A 129 3.93 1.81 -5.41
N GLU A 130 4.84 2.77 -5.23
CA GLU A 130 5.75 2.75 -4.10
C GLU A 130 5.06 3.11 -2.79
N LYS A 131 5.66 2.64 -1.70
CA LYS A 131 5.26 2.99 -0.34
C LYS A 131 6.21 4.03 0.21
N GLY A 132 5.67 4.86 1.08
CA GLY A 132 6.39 5.80 1.89
C GLY A 132 6.29 7.24 1.43
N CYS A 133 6.52 8.19 2.35
CA CYS A 133 6.43 9.62 2.05
C CYS A 133 7.59 10.05 1.14
N GLN A 134 7.30 10.72 0.02
CA GLN A 134 8.33 11.26 -0.87
C GLN A 134 9.14 12.42 -0.26
N LEU A 135 8.61 13.04 0.81
CA LEU A 135 9.23 14.19 1.45
C LEU A 135 10.11 13.81 2.65
N CYS A 136 9.64 12.88 3.51
CA CYS A 136 10.36 12.50 4.74
C CYS A 136 10.75 11.02 4.83
N GLY A 137 10.34 10.18 3.87
CA GLY A 137 10.71 8.75 3.84
C GLY A 137 9.92 7.83 4.80
N THR A 138 8.95 8.32 5.57
CA THR A 138 8.13 7.45 6.46
C THR A 138 7.50 6.29 5.69
N LYS A 139 7.72 5.04 6.12
CA LYS A 139 7.56 3.81 5.32
C LYS A 139 6.11 3.36 5.01
N LEU A 140 5.09 3.90 5.68
CA LEU A 140 3.70 3.39 5.59
C LEU A 140 2.74 4.25 4.78
N THR A 141 3.19 5.40 4.28
CA THR A 141 2.37 6.30 3.47
C THR A 141 2.04 5.68 2.11
N ARG A 142 0.76 5.69 1.74
CA ARG A 142 0.28 5.27 0.41
C ARG A 142 -0.61 6.30 -0.27
N LYS A 143 -1.05 7.33 0.45
CA LYS A 143 -1.99 8.32 -0.06
C LYS A 143 -1.29 9.25 -1.04
N VAL A 144 -1.79 9.28 -2.27
CA VAL A 144 -1.42 10.26 -3.29
C VAL A 144 -2.38 11.45 -3.18
N TYR A 145 -1.82 12.64 -3.17
CA TYR A 145 -2.56 13.90 -3.29
C TYR A 145 -2.46 14.35 -4.74
N TRP A 146 -3.43 13.96 -5.55
CA TRP A 146 -3.42 14.15 -7.01
C TRP A 146 -3.42 15.63 -7.42
N GLU A 147 -4.06 16.48 -6.62
CA GLU A 147 -4.04 17.94 -6.78
C GLU A 147 -2.61 18.47 -6.86
N PHE A 148 -1.68 17.85 -6.12
CA PHE A 148 -0.28 18.26 -6.01
C PHE A 148 0.70 17.22 -6.58
N GLN A 149 0.19 16.13 -7.15
CA GLN A 149 0.96 15.01 -7.69
C GLN A 149 2.04 14.47 -6.73
N VAL A 150 1.73 14.42 -5.43
CA VAL A 150 2.68 14.03 -4.38
C VAL A 150 2.11 12.96 -3.46
N ARG A 151 2.93 11.97 -3.09
CA ARG A 151 2.63 10.99 -2.04
C ARG A 151 3.32 11.40 -0.75
N CYS A 152 2.56 11.89 0.23
CA CYS A 152 3.11 12.32 1.51
C CYS A 152 2.26 11.91 2.71
N CYS A 153 2.88 11.86 3.90
CA CYS A 153 2.16 11.61 5.15
C CYS A 153 1.34 12.86 5.55
N THR A 154 0.41 12.69 6.48
CA THR A 154 -0.43 13.79 6.99
C THR A 154 0.41 14.95 7.53
N LEU A 155 1.47 14.66 8.29
CA LEU A 155 2.37 15.68 8.82
C LEU A 155 3.03 16.52 7.71
N CYS A 156 3.59 15.87 6.69
CA CYS A 156 4.20 16.57 5.56
C CYS A 156 3.16 17.33 4.74
N PHE A 157 1.96 16.77 4.58
CA PHE A 157 0.86 17.47 3.93
C PHE A 157 0.50 18.76 4.66
N ASP A 158 0.30 18.71 5.98
CA ASP A 158 -0.06 19.89 6.78
C ASP A 158 1.09 20.92 6.80
N THR A 159 2.34 20.46 6.83
CA THR A 159 3.53 21.34 6.81
C THR A 159 3.72 22.02 5.45
N ASN A 160 3.35 21.37 4.34
CA ASN A 160 3.58 21.87 2.99
C ASN A 160 2.32 22.47 2.33
N THR A 161 1.21 22.55 3.06
CA THR A 161 0.00 23.23 2.60
C THR A 161 -0.26 24.49 3.40
N LEU A 162 -0.94 25.45 2.78
CA LEU A 162 -1.55 26.60 3.45
C LEU A 162 -3.06 26.50 3.33
N SER A 163 -3.76 26.91 4.38
CA SER A 163 -5.21 27.11 4.30
C SER A 163 -5.51 28.41 3.56
N GLU A 164 -6.70 28.51 2.97
CA GLU A 164 -7.19 29.74 2.35
C GLU A 164 -7.03 30.98 3.26
N TRP A 165 -7.33 30.86 4.56
CA TRP A 165 -7.12 31.94 5.54
C TRP A 165 -5.64 32.35 5.59
N ASP A 166 -4.71 31.41 5.66
CA ASP A 166 -3.28 31.72 5.74
C ASP A 166 -2.74 32.40 4.47
N VAL A 167 -3.37 32.12 3.32
CA VAL A 167 -3.04 32.75 2.04
C VAL A 167 -3.60 34.18 2.00
N ILE A 168 -4.90 34.34 2.29
CA ILE A 168 -5.58 35.65 2.26
C ILE A 168 -4.91 36.65 3.21
N HIS A 169 -4.55 36.24 4.43
CA HIS A 169 -3.91 37.13 5.40
C HIS A 169 -2.47 37.54 5.01
N LYS A 170 -1.89 36.93 3.98
CA LYS A 170 -0.56 37.27 3.46
C LYS A 170 -0.58 38.03 2.14
N ASP A 171 -1.75 38.15 1.50
CA ASP A 171 -1.86 38.78 0.19
C ASP A 171 -1.94 40.32 0.27
N LEU A 172 -1.04 40.96 -0.47
CA LEU A 172 -0.92 42.42 -0.67
C LEU A 172 -1.74 42.92 -1.88
N CYS A 173 -2.59 42.06 -2.47
CA CYS A 173 -3.28 42.28 -3.73
C CYS A 173 -4.81 42.13 -3.58
N ASN A 174 -5.58 42.99 -4.24
CA ASN A 174 -7.05 42.91 -4.28
C ASN A 174 -7.60 41.75 -5.16
N VAL A 175 -6.72 40.93 -5.76
CA VAL A 175 -7.09 39.82 -6.64
C VAL A 175 -6.63 38.49 -6.02
N ARG A 176 -7.58 37.57 -5.85
CA ARG A 176 -7.34 36.21 -5.35
C ARG A 176 -6.69 35.32 -6.41
N ILE A 177 -5.39 35.51 -6.66
CA ILE A 177 -4.70 34.74 -7.70
C ILE A 177 -4.55 33.25 -7.35
N GLN A 178 -4.59 32.88 -6.07
CA GLN A 178 -4.52 31.49 -5.60
C GLN A 178 -5.65 30.60 -6.15
N ASP A 179 -6.77 31.19 -6.56
CA ASP A 179 -7.92 30.45 -7.09
C ASP A 179 -7.60 29.79 -8.46
N ILE A 180 -6.48 30.16 -9.10
CA ILE A 180 -5.99 29.52 -10.34
C ILE A 180 -5.04 28.34 -10.08
N LEU A 181 -4.88 27.91 -8.82
CA LEU A 181 -4.14 26.71 -8.45
C LEU A 181 -5.05 25.52 -8.12
N PRO A 182 -4.55 24.29 -8.31
CA PRO A 182 -5.19 23.12 -7.75
C PRO A 182 -5.25 23.23 -6.22
N ALA A 183 -6.42 22.92 -5.66
CA ALA A 183 -6.65 22.96 -4.23
C ALA A 183 -7.44 21.74 -3.77
N ILE A 184 -7.17 21.29 -2.54
CA ILE A 184 -7.98 20.25 -1.92
C ILE A 184 -9.15 20.90 -1.23
N LYS A 185 -10.33 20.69 -1.82
CA LYS A 185 -11.60 21.07 -1.22
C LYS A 185 -11.98 20.04 -0.17
N ARG A 186 -12.06 20.44 1.10
CA ARG A 186 -12.66 19.58 2.12
C ARG A 186 -14.17 19.87 2.19
N ALA A 187 -14.95 18.87 2.60
CA ALA A 187 -16.39 19.02 2.79
C ALA A 187 -16.71 20.15 3.79
N SER A 188 -17.94 20.68 3.71
CA SER A 188 -18.43 21.92 4.31
C SER A 188 -17.74 22.31 5.63
N TYR A 189 -17.26 23.56 5.69
CA TYR A 189 -16.54 24.25 6.79
C TYR A 189 -15.01 24.15 6.81
N ALA A 190 -14.39 23.29 6.02
CA ALA A 190 -12.93 23.25 5.95
C ALA A 190 -12.43 24.01 4.72
N LEU A 191 -11.54 24.98 4.97
CA LEU A 191 -10.94 25.79 3.91
C LEU A 191 -10.18 24.96 2.88
N ASP A 192 -10.17 25.49 1.66
CA ASP A 192 -9.32 25.01 0.59
C ASP A 192 -7.85 25.05 1.03
N ARG A 193 -7.13 23.99 0.68
CA ARG A 193 -5.70 23.87 0.94
C ARG A 193 -4.90 23.95 -0.34
N PHE A 194 -3.88 24.79 -0.32
CA PHE A 194 -2.98 25.05 -1.44
C PHE A 194 -1.58 24.54 -1.12
N TRP A 195 -0.87 24.04 -2.13
CA TRP A 195 0.51 23.58 -1.98
C TRP A 195 1.47 24.78 -1.92
N LYS A 196 2.27 24.88 -0.85
CA LYS A 196 3.19 26.00 -0.62
C LYS A 196 4.14 26.26 -1.80
N PRO A 197 4.83 25.24 -2.36
CA PRO A 197 5.66 25.44 -3.54
C PRO A 197 4.92 26.00 -4.76
N HIS A 198 3.67 25.56 -5.00
CA HIS A 198 2.89 26.04 -6.14
C HIS A 198 2.49 27.51 -5.96
N LEU A 199 2.09 27.90 -4.74
CA LEU A 199 1.84 29.30 -4.40
C LEU A 199 3.07 30.17 -4.64
N GLN A 200 4.24 29.76 -4.13
CA GLN A 200 5.48 30.52 -4.29
C GLN A 200 5.85 30.72 -5.77
N THR A 201 5.69 29.69 -6.60
CA THR A 201 5.91 29.80 -8.05
C THR A 201 4.89 30.71 -8.70
N LEU A 202 3.62 30.62 -8.31
CA LEU A 202 2.54 31.45 -8.85
C LEU A 202 2.78 32.94 -8.57
N TYR A 203 3.11 33.31 -7.33
CA TYR A 203 3.35 34.71 -6.97
C TYR A 203 4.53 35.29 -7.76
N LYS A 204 5.62 34.54 -7.87
CA LYS A 204 6.77 34.93 -8.69
C LYS A 204 6.41 35.10 -10.16
N GLU A 205 5.61 34.20 -10.71
CA GLU A 205 5.14 34.33 -12.10
C GLU A 205 4.28 35.58 -12.25
N PHE A 206 3.33 35.81 -11.34
CA PHE A 206 2.42 36.96 -11.39
C PHE A 206 3.13 38.31 -11.31
N GLU A 207 4.19 38.43 -10.50
CA GLU A 207 5.03 39.63 -10.41
C GLU A 207 5.67 40.01 -11.75
N THR A 208 5.95 39.03 -12.61
CA THR A 208 6.55 39.28 -13.94
C THR A 208 5.53 39.70 -15.01
N ILE A 209 4.23 39.57 -14.74
CA ILE A 209 3.18 39.86 -15.72
C ILE A 209 2.80 41.35 -15.70
N PRO A 210 2.89 42.05 -16.84
CA PRO A 210 2.42 43.44 -16.99
C PRO A 210 0.94 43.58 -16.61
N GLU A 211 0.58 44.69 -15.98
CA GLU A 211 -0.75 44.90 -15.40
C GLU A 211 -1.89 44.79 -16.42
N ASP A 212 -1.67 45.30 -17.63
CA ASP A 212 -2.59 45.23 -18.78
C ASP A 212 -2.85 43.79 -19.25
N LYS A 213 -1.91 42.86 -19.02
CA LYS A 213 -2.00 41.46 -19.44
C LYS A 213 -2.47 40.50 -18.33
N ARG A 214 -2.57 40.97 -17.09
CA ARG A 214 -2.90 40.12 -15.93
C ARG A 214 -4.24 39.43 -16.08
N LEU A 215 -5.26 40.12 -16.59
CA LEU A 215 -6.60 39.55 -16.74
C LEU A 215 -6.61 38.36 -17.71
N ASP A 216 -5.95 38.50 -18.86
CA ASP A 216 -5.90 37.44 -19.86
C ASP A 216 -5.01 36.27 -19.41
N TRP A 217 -3.91 36.57 -18.71
CA TRP A 217 -3.09 35.55 -18.06
C TRP A 217 -3.90 34.75 -17.01
N LEU A 218 -4.70 35.42 -16.18
CA LEU A 218 -5.58 34.77 -15.20
C LEU A 218 -6.61 33.86 -15.87
N LYS A 219 -7.27 34.33 -16.94
CA LYS A 219 -8.22 33.52 -17.72
C LYS A 219 -7.55 32.27 -18.29
N ALA A 220 -6.41 32.42 -18.94
CA ALA A 220 -5.67 31.30 -19.54
C ALA A 220 -5.22 30.28 -18.48
N LYS A 221 -4.78 30.73 -17.30
CA LYS A 221 -4.44 29.84 -16.17
C LYS A 221 -5.66 29.11 -15.63
N ASN A 222 -6.79 29.80 -15.51
CA ASN A 222 -8.04 29.20 -15.05
C ASN A 222 -8.56 28.12 -16.02
N GLU A 223 -8.48 28.34 -17.33
CA GLU A 223 -8.84 27.32 -18.33
C GLU A 223 -7.97 26.06 -18.20
N LYS A 224 -6.66 26.23 -18.01
CA LYS A 224 -5.75 25.11 -17.74
C LYS A 224 -6.09 24.39 -16.43
N LEU A 225 -6.44 25.14 -15.38
CA LEU A 225 -6.87 24.58 -14.10
C LEU A 225 -8.13 23.73 -14.23
N LEU A 226 -9.11 24.15 -15.04
CA LEU A 226 -10.34 23.37 -15.26
C LEU A 226 -10.04 21.99 -15.87
N ILE A 227 -9.14 21.94 -16.86
CA ILE A 227 -8.70 20.69 -17.49
C ILE A 227 -7.95 19.83 -16.45
N TYR A 228 -7.03 20.44 -15.70
CA TYR A 228 -6.26 19.77 -14.65
C TYR A 228 -7.16 19.15 -13.57
N ASN A 229 -8.13 19.91 -13.06
CA ASN A 229 -9.05 19.43 -12.03
C ASN A 229 -9.95 18.30 -12.52
N LYS A 230 -10.30 18.28 -13.81
CA LYS A 230 -11.01 17.16 -14.44
C LYS A 230 -10.16 15.88 -14.44
N ASP A 231 -8.88 15.99 -14.83
CA ASP A 231 -7.93 14.87 -14.79
C ASP A 231 -7.73 14.35 -13.35
N VAL A 232 -7.50 15.25 -12.39
CA VAL A 232 -7.40 14.91 -10.96
C VAL A 232 -8.65 14.17 -10.48
N SER A 233 -9.83 14.68 -10.79
CA SER A 233 -11.10 14.06 -10.39
C SER A 233 -11.26 12.66 -10.95
N GLN A 234 -10.83 12.45 -12.20
CA GLN A 234 -10.85 11.14 -12.86
C GLN A 234 -9.92 10.15 -12.14
N ARG A 235 -8.68 10.54 -11.84
CA ARG A 235 -7.70 9.69 -11.14
C ARG A 235 -8.15 9.33 -9.73
N GLN A 236 -8.72 10.29 -9.00
CA GLN A 236 -9.30 10.02 -7.69
C GLN A 236 -10.46 9.02 -7.77
N ASN A 237 -11.28 9.09 -8.82
CA ASN A 237 -12.36 8.13 -9.03
C ASN A 237 -11.83 6.72 -9.32
N GLU A 238 -10.78 6.59 -10.14
CA GLU A 238 -10.11 5.31 -10.41
C GLU A 238 -9.50 4.71 -9.14
N GLU A 239 -8.82 5.51 -8.32
CA GLU A 239 -8.26 5.06 -7.06
C GLU A 239 -9.35 4.61 -6.06
N ARG A 240 -10.48 5.32 -6.01
CA ARG A 240 -11.65 4.91 -5.20
C ARG A 240 -12.23 3.58 -5.69
N LYS A 241 -12.41 3.41 -7.01
CA LYS A 241 -12.89 2.16 -7.61
C LYS A 241 -11.95 1.00 -7.32
N GLU A 242 -10.64 1.19 -7.48
CA GLU A 242 -9.65 0.16 -7.15
C GLU A 242 -9.68 -0.24 -5.67
N ARG A 243 -9.78 0.74 -4.77
CA ARG A 243 -9.88 0.48 -3.34
C ARG A 243 -11.13 -0.35 -3.01
N ALA A 244 -12.26 -0.02 -3.64
CA ALA A 244 -13.49 -0.78 -3.51
C ALA A 244 -13.33 -2.21 -4.07
N ASN A 245 -12.75 -2.37 -5.27
CA ASN A 245 -12.49 -3.67 -5.89
C ASN A 245 -11.62 -4.56 -5.00
N ARG A 246 -10.50 -4.04 -4.48
CA ARG A 246 -9.64 -4.79 -3.55
C ARG A 246 -10.37 -5.22 -2.29
N TYR A 247 -11.24 -4.36 -1.75
CA TYR A 247 -12.07 -4.69 -0.61
C TYR A 247 -13.05 -5.83 -0.94
N PHE A 248 -13.75 -5.76 -2.08
CA PHE A 248 -14.66 -6.81 -2.51
C PHE A 248 -13.94 -8.14 -2.79
N GLU A 249 -12.79 -8.12 -3.48
CA GLU A 249 -11.98 -9.32 -3.72
C GLU A 249 -11.45 -9.94 -2.42
N HIS A 250 -11.02 -9.10 -1.47
CA HIS A 250 -10.61 -9.57 -0.15
C HIS A 250 -11.79 -10.20 0.61
N LYS A 251 -12.95 -9.54 0.62
CA LYS A 251 -14.17 -10.04 1.26
C LYS A 251 -14.61 -11.38 0.66
N LYS A 252 -14.68 -11.47 -0.67
CA LYS A 252 -15.02 -12.72 -1.39
C LYS A 252 -14.07 -13.86 -1.04
N ARG A 253 -12.75 -13.61 -1.08
CA ARG A 253 -11.75 -14.62 -0.69
C ARG A 253 -11.93 -15.08 0.76
N SER A 254 -12.23 -14.15 1.66
CA SER A 254 -12.49 -14.48 3.07
C SER A 254 -13.74 -15.33 3.24
N GLU A 255 -14.79 -15.07 2.47
CA GLU A 255 -16.04 -15.85 2.48
C GLU A 255 -15.84 -17.25 1.90
N ASP A 256 -15.15 -17.37 0.76
CA ASP A 256 -14.83 -18.66 0.14
C ASP A 256 -13.95 -19.51 1.07
N ARG A 257 -12.99 -18.89 1.74
CA ARG A 257 -12.15 -19.56 2.75
C ARG A 257 -12.96 -20.00 3.96
N ALA A 258 -13.90 -19.19 4.44
CA ALA A 258 -14.79 -19.57 5.53
C ALA A 258 -15.65 -20.79 5.15
N LYS A 259 -16.22 -20.82 3.94
CA LYS A 259 -16.99 -21.98 3.43
C LYS A 259 -16.13 -23.24 3.39
N PHE A 260 -14.91 -23.14 2.87
CA PHE A 260 -13.97 -24.26 2.84
C PHE A 260 -13.64 -24.79 4.25
N LEU A 261 -13.37 -23.90 5.21
CA LEU A 261 -13.05 -24.30 6.59
C LEU A 261 -14.26 -24.92 7.30
N LEU A 262 -15.47 -24.48 7.00
CA LEU A 262 -16.70 -25.06 7.55
C LEU A 262 -16.98 -26.44 7.00
N ALA A 263 -16.77 -26.66 5.69
CA ALA A 263 -16.87 -27.99 5.10
C ALA A 263 -15.86 -28.95 5.76
N LYS A 264 -14.61 -28.49 5.94
CA LYS A 264 -13.59 -29.25 6.69
C LYS A 264 -14.01 -29.52 8.12
N PHE A 265 -14.59 -28.55 8.82
CA PHE A 265 -15.13 -28.75 10.16
C PHE A 265 -16.23 -29.83 10.18
N GLN A 266 -17.15 -29.79 9.22
CA GLN A 266 -18.24 -30.77 9.11
C GLN A 266 -17.70 -32.20 8.88
N GLU A 267 -16.69 -32.36 8.02
CA GLU A 267 -16.04 -33.65 7.79
C GLU A 267 -15.34 -34.21 9.04
N ASP A 268 -14.62 -33.36 9.78
CA ASP A 268 -13.61 -33.80 10.76
C ASP A 268 -14.05 -33.75 12.24
N LEU A 269 -15.10 -32.98 12.55
CA LEU A 269 -15.50 -32.65 13.92
C LEU A 269 -17.01 -32.83 14.16
N ALA A 270 -17.86 -32.67 13.14
CA ALA A 270 -19.31 -32.70 13.36
C ALA A 270 -19.87 -34.11 13.66
N ALA A 271 -19.11 -35.17 13.38
CA ALA A 271 -19.47 -36.54 13.73
C ALA A 271 -19.21 -36.87 15.23
N GLU A 272 -18.54 -36.00 15.99
CA GLU A 272 -18.37 -36.19 17.42
C GLU A 272 -19.67 -35.81 18.15
N VAL A 273 -20.30 -36.79 18.79
CA VAL A 273 -21.59 -36.64 19.49
C VAL A 273 -21.41 -36.90 20.98
N LYS A 274 -22.09 -36.13 21.83
CA LYS A 274 -22.18 -36.31 23.27
C LYS A 274 -23.08 -37.52 23.58
N GLU A 275 -23.07 -38.01 24.83
CA GLU A 275 -23.90 -39.15 25.27
C GLU A 275 -25.41 -38.89 25.09
N ASP A 276 -25.82 -37.62 25.08
CA ASP A 276 -27.20 -37.17 24.88
C ASP A 276 -27.63 -37.10 23.40
N GLY A 277 -26.77 -37.52 22.46
CA GLY A 277 -27.02 -37.46 21.03
C GLY A 277 -26.81 -36.07 20.40
N GLN A 278 -26.36 -35.06 21.15
CA GLN A 278 -26.07 -33.74 20.62
C GLN A 278 -24.65 -33.64 20.06
N PRO A 279 -24.41 -32.85 18.99
CA PRO A 279 -23.06 -32.64 18.47
C PRO A 279 -22.18 -31.99 19.54
N VAL A 280 -20.98 -32.52 19.73
CA VAL A 280 -19.96 -31.96 20.65
C VAL A 280 -19.62 -30.54 20.24
N TYR A 281 -19.53 -30.28 18.94
CA TYR A 281 -19.20 -28.96 18.40
C TYR A 281 -20.35 -28.38 17.59
N LYS A 282 -20.88 -27.23 18.03
CA LYS A 282 -21.85 -26.43 17.27
C LYS A 282 -21.14 -25.49 16.30
N GLU A 283 -21.60 -25.48 15.03
CA GLU A 283 -21.05 -24.59 13.99
C GLU A 283 -21.14 -23.11 14.36
N SER A 284 -22.24 -22.69 15.00
CA SER A 284 -22.45 -21.32 15.46
C SER A 284 -21.34 -20.85 16.40
N TYR A 285 -20.89 -21.71 17.31
CA TYR A 285 -19.82 -21.39 18.25
C TYR A 285 -18.44 -21.38 17.57
N ILE A 286 -18.22 -22.27 16.59
CA ILE A 286 -16.98 -22.29 15.79
C ILE A 286 -16.81 -20.98 15.01
N ARG A 287 -17.88 -20.42 14.46
CA ARG A 287 -17.85 -19.12 13.76
C ARG A 287 -17.44 -17.97 14.68
N GLU A 288 -17.65 -18.10 15.98
CA GLU A 288 -17.28 -17.09 16.97
C GLU A 288 -15.82 -17.20 17.44
N CYS A 289 -15.20 -18.37 17.30
CA CYS A 289 -13.83 -18.65 17.69
C CYS A 289 -12.81 -17.68 17.03
N PRO A 290 -11.91 -17.04 17.81
CA PRO A 290 -10.90 -16.12 17.29
C PRO A 290 -9.98 -16.74 16.23
N SER A 291 -9.55 -17.99 16.43
CA SER A 291 -8.69 -18.68 15.46
C SER A 291 -9.44 -18.98 14.16
N PHE A 292 -10.75 -19.25 14.21
CA PHE A 292 -11.57 -19.42 13.01
C PHE A 292 -11.65 -18.10 12.22
N LYS A 293 -12.05 -17.01 12.89
CA LYS A 293 -12.14 -15.67 12.27
C LYS A 293 -10.81 -15.25 11.64
N LYS A 294 -9.71 -15.46 12.35
CA LYS A 294 -8.35 -15.19 11.84
C LYS A 294 -8.05 -16.05 10.61
N ALA A 295 -8.32 -17.36 10.67
CA ALA A 295 -8.06 -18.26 9.57
C ALA A 295 -8.87 -17.92 8.31
N CYS A 296 -10.07 -17.35 8.43
CA CYS A 296 -10.87 -16.88 7.30
C CYS A 296 -10.24 -15.69 6.56
N VAL A 297 -9.63 -14.75 7.29
CA VAL A 297 -9.04 -13.53 6.72
C VAL A 297 -7.55 -13.67 6.37
N GLU A 298 -6.86 -14.67 6.91
CA GLU A 298 -5.42 -14.82 6.76
C GLU A 298 -5.07 -15.29 5.34
N ASN A 299 -4.44 -14.40 4.58
CA ASN A 299 -4.18 -14.55 3.14
C ASN A 299 -2.83 -15.24 2.83
N SER A 300 -2.21 -15.91 3.81
CA SER A 300 -0.90 -16.51 3.64
C SER A 300 -0.99 -18.00 3.30
N ARG A 301 -0.72 -18.32 2.03
CA ARG A 301 -0.47 -19.65 1.44
C ARG A 301 -1.71 -20.56 1.30
N PRO A 302 -1.65 -21.56 0.39
CA PRO A 302 -2.64 -22.62 0.31
C PRO A 302 -2.86 -23.26 1.69
N PHE A 303 -4.11 -23.53 2.04
CA PHE A 303 -4.44 -24.10 3.33
C PHE A 303 -4.06 -25.60 3.35
N THR A 304 -2.91 -25.90 3.93
CA THR A 304 -2.38 -27.28 3.97
C THR A 304 -3.03 -28.11 5.07
N GLN A 305 -2.88 -29.44 4.98
CA GLN A 305 -3.31 -30.37 6.04
C GLN A 305 -2.66 -30.05 7.40
N ARG A 306 -1.41 -29.57 7.41
CA ARG A 306 -0.72 -29.12 8.63
C ARG A 306 -1.40 -27.89 9.24
N CYS A 307 -1.80 -26.94 8.41
CA CYS A 307 -2.56 -25.76 8.85
C CYS A 307 -3.90 -26.17 9.47
N TRP A 308 -4.60 -27.15 8.85
CA TRP A 308 -5.85 -27.69 9.39
C TRP A 308 -5.66 -28.33 10.76
N LYS A 309 -4.68 -29.24 10.93
CA LYS A 309 -4.40 -29.89 12.23
C LYS A 309 -4.17 -28.87 13.35
N ASN A 310 -3.39 -27.83 13.06
CA ASN A 310 -3.12 -26.76 14.02
C ASN A 310 -4.37 -25.94 14.36
N LEU A 311 -5.19 -25.61 13.34
CA LEU A 311 -6.44 -24.89 13.54
C LEU A 311 -7.44 -25.74 14.34
N LYS A 312 -7.62 -27.01 13.96
CA LYS A 312 -8.50 -27.98 14.63
C LYS A 312 -8.23 -28.06 16.13
N ARG A 313 -6.96 -28.16 16.54
CA ARG A 313 -6.57 -28.16 17.96
C ARG A 313 -7.05 -26.89 18.68
N LYS A 314 -6.78 -25.71 18.11
CA LYS A 314 -7.22 -24.43 18.68
C LYS A 314 -8.74 -24.31 18.74
N LEU A 315 -9.45 -24.77 17.71
CA LEU A 315 -10.91 -24.73 17.69
C LEU A 315 -11.52 -25.57 18.80
N ARG A 316 -10.97 -26.74 19.12
CA ARG A 316 -11.45 -27.56 20.25
C ARG A 316 -11.30 -26.86 21.60
N GLU A 317 -10.20 -26.14 21.80
CA GLU A 317 -9.94 -25.36 23.02
C GLU A 317 -10.86 -24.14 23.10
N GLU A 318 -10.91 -23.34 22.03
CA GLU A 318 -11.70 -22.11 21.94
C GLU A 318 -13.21 -22.38 21.98
N HIS A 319 -13.66 -23.49 21.38
CA HIS A 319 -15.07 -23.86 21.36
C HIS A 319 -15.63 -24.08 22.76
N LYS A 320 -14.89 -24.76 23.65
CA LYS A 320 -15.28 -24.94 25.06
C LYS A 320 -15.48 -23.61 25.78
N VAL A 321 -14.59 -22.65 25.51
CA VAL A 321 -14.68 -21.30 26.09
C VAL A 321 -15.90 -20.54 25.55
N VAL A 322 -16.16 -20.64 24.25
CA VAL A 322 -17.34 -20.00 23.63
C VAL A 322 -18.64 -20.65 24.13
N GLU A 323 -18.69 -21.99 24.21
CA GLU A 323 -19.85 -22.72 24.72
C GLU A 323 -20.18 -22.33 26.16
N ALA A 324 -19.17 -22.28 27.05
CA ALA A 324 -19.37 -21.85 28.44
C ALA A 324 -19.95 -20.43 28.53
N LYS A 325 -19.42 -19.49 27.75
CA LYS A 325 -19.93 -18.11 27.68
C LYS A 325 -21.38 -18.05 27.19
N LYS A 326 -21.73 -18.84 26.17
CA LYS A 326 -23.10 -18.87 25.63
C LYS A 326 -24.10 -19.43 26.63
N ILE A 327 -23.73 -20.48 27.36
CA ILE A 327 -24.56 -21.04 28.43
C ILE A 327 -24.78 -20.00 29.54
N GLU A 328 -23.73 -19.25 29.92
CA GLU A 328 -23.83 -18.17 30.90
C GLU A 328 -24.75 -17.04 30.43
N GLU A 329 -24.56 -16.54 29.20
CA GLU A 329 -25.43 -15.53 28.57
C GLU A 329 -26.90 -16.00 28.50
N GLU A 330 -27.16 -17.26 28.15
CA GLU A 330 -28.50 -17.84 28.11
C GLU A 330 -29.13 -17.91 29.51
N ASN A 331 -28.37 -18.33 30.53
CA ASN A 331 -28.82 -18.40 31.91
C ASN A 331 -29.17 -17.00 32.46
N GLU A 332 -28.34 -15.99 32.20
CA GLU A 332 -28.63 -14.60 32.57
C GLU A 332 -29.88 -14.08 31.86
N ASN A 333 -29.99 -14.31 30.55
CA ASN A 333 -31.18 -13.93 29.78
C ASN A 333 -32.45 -14.59 30.31
N GLN A 334 -32.38 -15.86 30.72
CA GLN A 334 -33.50 -16.56 31.35
C GLN A 334 -33.86 -15.94 32.71
N LYS A 335 -32.88 -15.59 33.55
CA LYS A 335 -33.11 -14.88 34.82
C LYS A 335 -33.79 -13.53 34.57
N TRP A 336 -33.32 -12.74 33.61
CA TRP A 336 -33.92 -11.47 33.22
C TRP A 336 -35.36 -11.65 32.71
N ARG A 337 -35.61 -12.64 31.85
CA ARG A 337 -36.97 -12.96 31.38
C ARG A 337 -37.90 -13.35 32.53
N ALA A 338 -37.42 -14.12 33.49
CA ALA A 338 -38.21 -14.49 34.68
C ALA A 338 -38.51 -13.26 35.56
N LEU A 339 -37.54 -12.37 35.75
CA LEU A 339 -37.72 -11.12 36.49
C LEU A 339 -38.73 -10.19 35.81
N MET A 340 -38.62 -10.01 34.49
CA MET A 340 -39.53 -9.16 33.71
C MET A 340 -40.98 -9.67 33.70
N ARG A 341 -41.19 -10.99 33.77
CA ARG A 341 -42.54 -11.56 33.95
C ARG A 341 -43.15 -11.23 35.31
N ARG A 342 -42.33 -11.07 36.36
CA ARG A 342 -42.78 -10.71 37.71
C ARG A 342 -43.08 -9.22 37.88
N ILE A 343 -42.49 -8.36 37.05
CA ILE A 343 -42.66 -6.90 37.10
C ILE A 343 -43.84 -6.42 36.23
N ARG A 344 -44.44 -7.29 35.41
CA ARG A 344 -45.64 -6.93 34.62
C ARG A 344 -46.82 -6.66 35.56
N PRO A 345 -47.38 -5.44 35.62
CA PRO A 345 -48.56 -5.18 36.44
C PRO A 345 -49.72 -6.01 35.90
N SER A 346 -50.40 -6.74 36.77
CA SER A 346 -51.71 -7.33 36.50
C SER A 346 -52.70 -6.22 36.18
N SER A 347 -52.95 -6.02 34.89
CA SER A 347 -54.04 -5.20 34.35
C SER A 347 -55.40 -5.84 34.62
#